data_AF-A0A4S2AEU6-F1
#
_entry.id   AF-A0A4S2AEU6-F1
#
_cell.length_a   1.000
_cell.length_b   1.000
_cell.length_c   1.000
_cell.angle_alpha   90.00
_cell.angle_beta   90.00
_cell.angle_gamma   90.00
#
_symmetry.space_group_name_H-M   'P 1'
#
loop_
_entity.id
_entity.type
_entity.pdbx_description
1 polymer ?
#
loop_
_entity_poly.entity_id
_entity_poly.type
_entity_poly.pdbx_seq_one_letter_code
_entity_poly.pdbx_strand_id
1 'polypeptide(L)'
;MRKPERHPGMPYVPRLGTVYKAGGSIFRILFGKETAENSIAGGEGRMKIYISGAITGTDDYMERFREAEEKLTAAGHQVYNPAYANSFMPEGTTYEEYMKVAFTLLEIADTIYMLEGWQDSRGANREYGYAVAKGYTIMEERRQRRKGD
;
A
#
# COMPACT_ATOMS: atom_id res chain seq x y z
N MET A 1 -29.83 -10.10 14.01
CA MET A 1 -28.78 -11.02 14.50
C MET A 1 -28.60 -10.82 16.00
N ARG A 2 -28.74 -11.87 16.81
CA ARG A 2 -28.59 -11.79 18.27
C ARG A 2 -27.14 -11.45 18.63
N LYS A 3 -26.92 -10.52 19.57
CA LYS A 3 -25.59 -10.30 20.16
C LYS A 3 -25.17 -11.61 20.88
N PRO A 4 -23.91 -12.06 20.74
CA PRO A 4 -23.43 -13.20 21.52
C PRO A 4 -23.45 -12.85 23.01
N GLU A 5 -23.90 -13.79 23.84
CA GLU A 5 -23.97 -13.65 25.30
C GLU A 5 -22.59 -13.43 25.91
N ARG A 6 -22.52 -12.54 26.90
CA ARG A 6 -21.30 -12.19 27.63
C ARG A 6 -21.12 -13.13 28.82
N HIS A 7 -19.95 -13.76 28.93
CA HIS A 7 -19.50 -14.32 30.21
C HIS A 7 -18.83 -13.21 31.05
N PRO A 8 -19.23 -13.00 32.32
CA PRO A 8 -18.63 -11.96 33.16
C PRO A 8 -17.18 -12.30 33.50
N GLY A 9 -16.25 -11.39 33.16
CA GLY A 9 -14.85 -11.45 33.62
C GLY A 9 -13.76 -11.56 32.54
N MET A 10 -14.10 -11.79 31.27
CA MET A 10 -13.11 -11.77 30.17
C MET A 10 -13.19 -10.47 29.35
N PRO A 11 -12.05 -9.82 29.02
CA PRO A 11 -12.05 -8.75 28.04
C PRO A 11 -12.56 -9.30 26.71
N TYR A 12 -13.54 -8.61 26.12
CA TYR A 12 -14.07 -8.97 24.81
C TYR A 12 -12.98 -8.73 23.75
N VAL A 13 -12.51 -9.80 23.13
CA VAL A 13 -11.59 -9.72 21.99
C VAL A 13 -12.39 -9.97 20.71
N PRO A 14 -12.64 -8.95 19.89
CA PRO A 14 -13.32 -9.13 18.61
C PRO A 14 -12.57 -10.11 17.71
N ARG A 15 -13.31 -10.98 17.01
CA ARG A 15 -12.72 -11.78 15.93
C ARG A 15 -12.49 -10.91 14.70
N LEU A 16 -11.44 -11.22 13.94
CA LEU A 16 -11.15 -10.59 12.65
C LEU A 16 -12.41 -10.59 11.76
N GLY A 17 -12.76 -9.44 11.17
CA GLY A 17 -13.95 -9.29 10.34
C GLY A 17 -15.26 -9.08 11.10
N THR A 18 -15.24 -8.93 12.43
CA THR A 18 -16.45 -8.54 13.19
C THR A 18 -16.86 -7.11 12.84
N VAL A 19 -18.16 -6.90 12.62
CA VAL A 19 -18.76 -5.62 12.24
C VAL A 19 -19.66 -5.10 13.37
N TYR A 20 -19.52 -3.83 13.74
CA TYR A 20 -20.37 -3.17 14.76
C TYR A 20 -21.08 -1.96 14.17
N LYS A 21 -22.27 -1.65 14.71
CA LYS A 21 -22.99 -0.40 14.46
C LYS A 21 -23.06 0.44 15.74
N ALA A 22 -22.58 1.67 15.67
CA ALA A 22 -22.74 2.68 16.73
C ALA A 22 -22.99 4.04 16.07
N GLY A 23 -24.06 4.73 16.45
CA GLY A 23 -24.32 6.11 16.00
C GLY A 23 -24.45 6.32 14.48
N GLY A 24 -24.83 5.29 13.70
CA GLY A 24 -24.95 5.38 12.24
C GLY A 24 -23.69 4.99 11.46
N SER A 25 -22.55 4.84 12.14
CA SER A 25 -21.29 4.40 11.52
C SER A 25 -21.09 2.88 11.66
N ILE A 26 -20.42 2.30 10.66
CA ILE A 26 -20.02 0.89 10.64
C ILE A 26 -18.54 0.83 10.97
N PHE A 27 -18.16 -0.07 11.87
CA PHE A 27 -16.76 -0.30 12.24
C PHE A 27 -16.40 -1.73 11.87
N ARG A 28 -15.34 -1.91 11.07
CA ARG A 28 -14.81 -3.22 10.68
C ARG A 28 -13.39 -3.39 11.19
N ILE A 29 -13.16 -4.47 11.93
CA ILE A 29 -11.81 -4.79 12.43
C ILE A 29 -11.05 -5.52 11.33
N LEU A 30 -10.11 -4.80 10.72
CA LEU A 30 -9.05 -5.29 9.86
C LEU A 30 -7.72 -5.08 10.60
N PHE A 31 -6.71 -5.93 10.33
CA PHE A 31 -5.45 -5.98 11.07
C PHE A 31 -4.89 -4.58 11.42
N GLY A 32 -4.70 -4.32 12.72
CA GLY A 32 -3.79 -3.29 13.21
C GLY A 32 -4.29 -1.85 13.39
N LYS A 33 -5.48 -1.43 12.92
CA LYS A 33 -6.06 -0.11 13.28
C LYS A 33 -7.60 -0.15 13.34
N GLU A 34 -8.17 0.33 14.45
CA GLU A 34 -9.59 0.74 14.51
C GLU A 34 -9.77 1.92 13.54
N THR A 35 -10.40 1.69 12.40
CA THR A 35 -10.79 2.77 11.50
C THR A 35 -12.31 2.94 11.55
N ALA A 36 -12.75 4.19 11.72
CA ALA A 36 -14.15 4.55 11.56
C ALA A 36 -14.47 4.60 10.06
N GLU A 37 -15.37 3.75 9.56
CA GLU A 37 -15.95 3.96 8.23
C GLU A 37 -17.05 5.02 8.38
N ASN A 38 -16.67 6.28 8.17
CA ASN A 38 -17.66 7.32 7.87
C ASN A 38 -18.10 7.12 6.43
N SER A 39 -19.27 6.50 6.26
CA SER A 39 -20.00 6.52 4.99
C SER A 39 -20.48 7.96 4.74
N ILE A 40 -19.70 8.71 3.95
CA ILE A 40 -20.16 9.93 3.31
C ILE A 40 -20.10 9.69 1.80
N ALA A 41 -21.23 9.94 1.16
CA ALA A 41 -21.53 9.85 -0.26
C ALA A 41 -20.35 10.03 -1.24
N GLY A 42 -20.14 9.05 -2.13
CA GLY A 42 -19.75 9.33 -3.52
C GLY A 42 -18.31 9.71 -3.84
N GLY A 43 -17.29 9.12 -3.20
CA GLY A 43 -15.92 9.20 -3.70
C GLY A 43 -15.05 8.09 -3.12
N GLU A 44 -14.58 7.16 -3.97
CA GLU A 44 -13.42 6.34 -3.58
C GLU A 44 -12.25 7.30 -3.39
N GLY A 45 -11.75 7.38 -2.15
CA GLY A 45 -10.82 8.43 -1.74
C GLY A 45 -9.54 8.43 -2.57
N ARG A 46 -9.18 9.58 -3.14
CA ARG A 46 -7.88 9.81 -3.76
C ARG A 46 -6.76 9.56 -2.74
N MET A 47 -6.05 8.44 -2.87
CA MET A 47 -4.90 8.09 -2.04
C MET A 47 -3.60 8.70 -2.58
N LYS A 48 -2.57 8.77 -1.72
CA LYS A 48 -1.19 9.06 -2.10
C LYS A 48 -0.41 7.75 -2.11
N ILE A 49 -0.05 7.29 -3.29
CA ILE A 49 0.50 5.95 -3.50
C ILE A 49 1.95 6.04 -3.96
N TYR A 50 2.86 5.40 -3.23
CA TYR A 50 4.23 5.17 -3.65
C TYR A 50 4.34 3.81 -4.35
N ILE A 51 4.96 3.76 -5.54
CA ILE A 51 5.19 2.48 -6.26
C ILE A 51 6.52 1.89 -5.84
N SER A 52 6.53 0.61 -5.46
CA SER A 52 7.71 -0.13 -5.03
C SER A 52 7.92 -1.39 -5.87
N GLY A 53 9.15 -1.66 -6.31
CA GLY A 53 9.45 -2.83 -7.14
C GLY A 53 10.94 -2.98 -7.46
N ALA A 54 11.29 -4.01 -8.23
CA ALA A 54 12.66 -4.22 -8.70
C ALA A 54 13.07 -3.17 -9.75
N ILE A 55 14.23 -2.55 -9.53
CA ILE A 55 14.92 -1.63 -10.47
C ILE A 55 16.30 -2.22 -10.83
N THR A 56 17.11 -2.52 -9.82
CA THR A 56 18.42 -3.14 -10.03
C THR A 56 18.28 -4.55 -10.59
N GLY A 57 19.00 -4.84 -11.69
CA GLY A 57 18.99 -6.16 -12.32
C GLY A 57 17.82 -6.41 -13.29
N THR A 58 17.08 -5.36 -13.65
CA THR A 58 15.96 -5.43 -14.61
C THR A 58 16.08 -4.31 -15.63
N ASP A 59 15.81 -4.60 -16.90
CA ASP A 59 15.87 -3.60 -17.98
C ASP A 59 14.50 -2.93 -18.25
N ASP A 60 13.42 -3.59 -17.81
CA ASP A 60 12.03 -3.21 -18.07
C ASP A 60 11.42 -2.30 -16.98
N TYR A 61 12.21 -1.90 -15.97
CA TYR A 61 11.68 -1.22 -14.79
C TYR A 61 10.97 0.10 -15.14
N MET A 62 11.50 0.88 -16.09
CA MET A 62 10.86 2.14 -16.49
C MET A 62 9.45 1.91 -17.04
N GLU A 63 9.26 0.84 -17.80
CA GLU A 63 7.96 0.46 -18.37
C GLU A 63 7.00 -0.01 -17.27
N ARG A 64 7.40 -0.98 -16.44
CA ARG A 64 6.56 -1.51 -15.34
C ARG A 64 6.10 -0.42 -14.37
N PHE A 65 7.01 0.47 -13.96
CA PHE A 65 6.67 1.56 -13.05
C PHE A 65 5.73 2.58 -13.70
N ARG A 66 5.95 2.90 -14.98
CA ARG A 66 5.08 3.80 -15.75
C ARG A 66 3.68 3.21 -15.92
N GLU A 67 3.55 1.93 -16.28
CA GLU A 67 2.25 1.27 -16.44
C GLU A 67 1.44 1.29 -15.14
N ALA A 68 2.11 1.01 -14.00
CA ALA A 68 1.48 1.10 -12.69
C ALA A 68 1.07 2.54 -12.35
N GLU A 69 1.90 3.53 -12.66
CA GLU A 69 1.59 4.94 -12.46
C GLU A 69 0.37 5.39 -13.27
N GLU A 70 0.33 5.04 -14.56
CA GLU A 70 -0.80 5.35 -15.44
C GLU A 70 -2.10 4.70 -14.92
N LYS A 71 -2.05 3.42 -14.54
CA LYS A 71 -3.20 2.68 -13.98
C LYS A 71 -3.73 3.30 -12.70
N LEU A 72 -2.85 3.61 -11.74
CA LEU A 72 -3.23 4.18 -10.44
C LEU A 72 -3.71 5.63 -10.57
N THR A 73 -3.10 6.40 -11.48
CA THR A 73 -3.54 7.77 -11.79
C THR A 73 -4.91 7.77 -12.48
N ALA A 74 -5.14 6.85 -13.42
CA ALA A 74 -6.44 6.68 -14.08
C ALA A 74 -7.55 6.27 -13.09
N ALA A 75 -7.19 5.60 -11.99
CA ALA A 75 -8.09 5.32 -10.87
C ALA A 75 -8.32 6.53 -9.93
N GLY A 76 -7.74 7.70 -10.22
CA GLY A 76 -7.96 8.95 -9.49
C GLY A 76 -7.01 9.18 -8.31
N HIS A 77 -5.93 8.40 -8.19
CA HIS A 77 -4.95 8.54 -7.11
C HIS A 77 -3.82 9.53 -7.46
N GLN A 78 -3.12 10.02 -6.43
CA GLN A 78 -1.85 10.73 -6.60
C GLN A 78 -0.71 9.74 -6.43
N VAL A 79 0.16 9.64 -7.44
CA VAL A 79 1.18 8.60 -7.50
C VAL A 79 2.58 9.20 -7.37
N TYR A 80 3.44 8.52 -6.61
CA TYR A 80 4.86 8.83 -6.45
C TYR A 80 5.67 7.68 -7.04
N ASN A 81 6.26 7.92 -8.21
CA ASN A 81 7.05 6.95 -8.95
C ASN A 81 8.56 7.14 -8.69
N PRO A 82 9.22 6.26 -7.92
CA PRO A 82 10.64 6.40 -7.63
C PRO A 82 11.53 6.15 -8.86
N ALA A 83 11.12 5.32 -9.82
CA ALA A 83 11.92 5.07 -11.02
C ALA A 83 12.11 6.37 -11.82
N TYR A 84 11.02 7.14 -11.98
CA TYR A 84 11.07 8.43 -12.64
C TYR A 84 11.89 9.45 -11.83
N ALA A 85 11.66 9.55 -10.52
CA ALA A 85 12.43 10.46 -9.65
C ALA A 85 13.94 10.17 -9.69
N ASN A 86 14.31 8.88 -9.65
CA ASN A 86 15.70 8.43 -9.68
C ASN A 86 16.40 8.71 -11.01
N SER A 87 15.65 8.83 -12.12
CA SER A 87 16.23 9.16 -13.44
C SER A 87 16.82 10.57 -13.53
N PHE A 88 16.48 11.46 -12.58
CA PHE A 88 17.05 12.81 -12.50
C PHE A 88 18.23 12.92 -11.54
N MET A 89 18.62 11.83 -10.88
CA MET A 89 19.75 11.83 -9.97
C MET A 89 21.07 11.85 -10.76
N PRO A 90 22.12 12.52 -10.25
CA PRO A 90 23.42 12.58 -10.91
C PRO A 90 24.02 11.18 -11.16
N GLU A 91 24.83 11.07 -12.21
CA GLU A 91 25.67 9.89 -12.41
C GLU A 91 26.57 9.65 -11.18
N GLY A 92 26.75 8.37 -10.81
CA GLY A 92 27.52 8.00 -9.63
C GLY A 92 26.76 8.06 -8.31
N THR A 93 25.47 8.42 -8.31
CA THR A 93 24.60 8.32 -7.13
C THR A 93 24.66 6.89 -6.57
N THR A 94 24.92 6.78 -5.28
CA THR A 94 25.05 5.49 -4.61
C THR A 94 23.68 4.87 -4.33
N TYR A 95 23.67 3.54 -4.17
CA TYR A 95 22.46 2.81 -3.78
C TYR A 95 21.79 3.38 -2.52
N GLU A 96 22.56 3.75 -1.48
CA GLU A 96 21.96 4.30 -0.25
C GLU A 96 21.44 5.72 -0.42
N GLU A 97 22.01 6.52 -1.33
CA GLU A 97 21.45 7.84 -1.68
C GLU A 97 20.13 7.71 -2.44
N TYR A 98 20.03 6.77 -3.37
CA TYR A 98 18.74 6.42 -4.00
C TYR A 98 17.71 6.01 -2.95
N MET A 99 18.10 5.18 -1.98
CA MET A 99 17.18 4.76 -0.91
C MET A 99 16.73 5.93 -0.03
N LYS A 100 17.56 6.95 0.22
CA LYS A 100 17.13 8.16 0.96
C LYS A 100 16.02 8.90 0.21
N VAL A 101 16.16 9.08 -1.10
CA VAL A 101 15.13 9.70 -1.95
C VAL A 101 13.86 8.86 -1.93
N ALA A 102 13.99 7.54 -2.12
CA ALA A 102 12.88 6.59 -2.06
C ALA A 102 12.09 6.68 -0.74
N PHE A 103 12.77 6.69 0.40
CA PHE A 103 12.11 6.83 1.71
C PHE A 103 11.45 8.19 1.88
N THR A 104 12.03 9.26 1.34
CA THR A 104 11.42 10.60 1.37
C THR A 104 10.10 10.61 0.60
N LEU A 105 10.08 10.00 -0.59
CA LEU A 105 8.85 9.88 -1.40
C LEU A 105 7.81 8.97 -0.71
N LEU A 106 8.26 7.85 -0.14
CA LEU A 106 7.40 6.92 0.59
C LEU A 106 6.80 7.57 1.84
N GLU A 107 7.52 8.44 2.53
CA GLU A 107 7.01 9.16 3.72
C GLU A 107 5.96 10.23 3.39
N ILE A 108 5.99 10.78 2.17
CA ILE A 108 4.95 11.69 1.66
C ILE A 108 3.67 10.92 1.31
N ALA A 109 3.81 9.66 0.93
CA ALA A 109 2.70 8.73 0.69
C ALA A 109 2.21 8.11 2.01
N ASP A 110 0.97 7.63 2.01
CA ASP A 110 0.38 6.84 3.11
C ASP A 110 0.01 5.41 2.66
N THR A 111 0.25 5.12 1.38
CA THR A 111 -0.02 3.86 0.72
C THR A 111 1.18 3.45 -0.13
N ILE A 112 1.54 2.16 -0.08
CA ILE A 112 2.58 1.56 -0.94
C ILE A 112 1.93 0.54 -1.88
N TYR A 113 2.26 0.62 -3.17
CA TYR A 113 1.86 -0.34 -4.19
C TYR A 113 3.07 -1.17 -4.63
N MET A 114 3.06 -2.45 -4.29
CA MET A 114 4.13 -3.40 -4.57
C MET A 114 3.91 -4.03 -5.95
N LEU A 115 4.84 -3.80 -6.88
CA LEU A 115 4.86 -4.42 -8.20
C LEU A 115 5.09 -5.93 -8.12
N GLU A 116 4.69 -6.65 -9.17
CA GLU A 116 4.96 -8.08 -9.25
C GLU A 116 6.47 -8.38 -9.10
N GLY A 117 6.80 -9.43 -8.32
CA GLY A 117 8.18 -9.85 -8.07
C GLY A 117 8.94 -8.98 -7.06
N TRP A 118 8.27 -8.06 -6.36
CA TRP A 118 8.90 -7.20 -5.36
C TRP A 118 9.66 -7.95 -4.27
N GLN A 119 9.25 -9.19 -3.96
CA GLN A 119 9.85 -10.03 -2.93
C GLN A 119 11.34 -10.32 -3.18
N ASP A 120 11.78 -10.28 -4.43
CA ASP A 120 13.18 -10.52 -4.82
C ASP A 120 14.02 -9.22 -4.86
N SER A 121 13.38 -8.06 -4.69
CA SER A 121 14.05 -6.75 -4.71
C SER A 121 14.52 -6.34 -3.31
N ARG A 122 15.83 -6.19 -3.13
CA ARG A 122 16.41 -5.66 -1.87
C ARG A 122 15.83 -4.29 -1.48
N GLY A 123 15.63 -3.41 -2.47
CA GLY A 123 15.04 -2.07 -2.23
C GLY A 123 13.58 -2.16 -1.81
N ALA A 124 12.77 -2.92 -2.55
CA ALA A 124 11.34 -3.04 -2.26
C ALA A 124 11.07 -3.70 -0.91
N ASN A 125 11.87 -4.69 -0.49
CA ASN A 125 11.76 -5.28 0.84
C ASN A 125 12.05 -4.28 1.98
N ARG A 126 13.00 -3.35 1.77
CA ARG A 126 13.29 -2.29 2.76
C ARG A 126 12.10 -1.32 2.88
N GLU A 127 11.54 -0.92 1.74
CA GLU A 127 10.37 -0.05 1.67
C GLU A 127 9.12 -0.72 2.29
N TYR A 128 8.91 -2.01 2.00
CA TYR A 128 7.88 -2.82 2.64
C TYR A 128 8.02 -2.85 4.16
N GLY A 129 9.22 -3.16 4.67
CA GLY A 129 9.48 -3.18 6.11
C GLY A 129 9.20 -1.82 6.78
N TYR A 130 9.56 -0.73 6.12
CA TYR A 130 9.24 0.63 6.57
C TYR A 130 7.73 0.88 6.58
N ALA A 131 7.02 0.54 5.51
CA ALA A 131 5.57 0.71 5.39
C ALA A 131 4.80 -0.09 6.46
N VAL A 132 5.23 -1.33 6.73
CA VAL A 132 4.70 -2.17 7.82
C VAL A 132 4.91 -1.48 9.17
N ALA A 133 6.13 -1.01 9.46
CA ALA A 133 6.45 -0.35 10.72
C ALA A 133 5.64 0.94 10.95
N LYS A 134 5.33 1.69 9.88
CA LYS A 134 4.49 2.90 9.94
C LYS A 134 2.98 2.60 9.93
N GLY A 135 2.59 1.37 9.62
CA GLY A 135 1.20 0.98 9.46
C GLY A 135 0.53 1.69 8.29
N TYR A 136 1.23 1.76 7.15
CA TYR A 136 0.69 2.23 5.86
C TYR A 136 -0.23 1.19 5.24
N THR A 137 -1.06 1.64 4.30
CA THR A 137 -1.82 0.73 3.43
C THR A 137 -0.87 0.05 2.47
N ILE A 138 -0.94 -1.27 2.36
CA ILE A 138 -0.11 -2.07 1.45
C ILE A 138 -1.02 -2.67 0.38
N MET A 139 -0.73 -2.35 -0.87
CA MET A 139 -1.37 -2.91 -2.05
C MET A 139 -0.36 -3.75 -2.82
N GLU A 140 -0.78 -4.89 -3.35
CA GLU A 140 0.07 -5.72 -4.21
C GLU A 140 -0.56 -5.84 -5.60
N GLU A 141 0.29 -5.80 -6.61
CA GLU A 141 -0.09 -6.08 -7.97
C GLU A 141 -0.59 -7.52 -8.10
N ARG A 142 -1.85 -7.67 -8.54
CA ARG A 142 -2.42 -8.98 -8.83
C ARG A 142 -2.10 -9.37 -10.26
N ARG A 143 -1.46 -10.53 -10.45
CA ARG A 143 -1.46 -11.22 -11.75
C ARG A 143 -2.89 -11.38 -12.23
N GLN A 144 -3.22 -10.82 -13.39
CA GLN A 144 -4.34 -11.33 -14.15
C GLN A 144 -3.91 -12.68 -14.72
N ARG A 145 -4.43 -13.78 -14.16
CA ARG A 145 -4.30 -15.09 -14.79
C ARG A 145 -4.85 -14.98 -16.20
N ARG A 146 -4.01 -15.19 -17.22
CA ARG A 146 -4.50 -15.35 -18.59
C ARG A 146 -5.36 -16.60 -18.60
N LYS A 147 -6.50 -16.53 -19.30
CA LYS A 147 -7.41 -17.67 -19.46
C LYS A 147 -6.67 -18.72 -20.29
N GLY A 148 -6.11 -19.76 -19.65
CA GLY A 148 -5.34 -20.80 -20.35
C GLY A 148 -4.32 -21.61 -19.55
N ASP A 149 -4.06 -21.28 -18.27
CA ASP A 149 -3.26 -22.12 -17.35
C ASP A 149 -4.11 -23.17 -16.63
#